data_AF-A0A7C3E6J9-F1
#
_entry.id   AF-A0A7C3E6J9-F1
#
_cell.length_a   1.000
_cell.length_b   1.000
_cell.length_c   1.000
_cell.angle_alpha   90.00
_cell.angle_beta   90.00
_cell.angle_gamma   90.00
#
_symmetry.space_group_name_H-M   'P 1'
#
loop_
_entity.id
_entity.type
_entity.pdbx_description
1 polymer ?
#
loop_
_entity_poly.entity_id
_entity_poly.type
_entity_poly.pdbx_seq_one_letter_code
_entity_poly.pdbx_strand_id
1 'polypeptide(L)'
;MPTDPPETIEVDQETVACDGNGGALGHPRVYLTLDADGKLDGILFMPEMVPFCGRRFRIYRRVEKTCVEGKGLRRLPDCVLLEGLRCGGEHHDGCQRGCLFFWKTAWLKPVAPGPDEPATRPDRPDPAPPRLSTTRNGRYYCQSTE
;
A
#
# COMPACT_ATOMS: atom_id res chain seq x y z
N MET A 1 -28.87 -7.93 17.38
CA MET A 1 -28.55 -6.93 16.34
C MET A 1 -27.34 -7.46 15.60
N PRO A 2 -27.45 -7.82 14.31
CA PRO A 2 -26.28 -8.27 13.56
C PRO A 2 -25.38 -7.06 13.32
N THR A 3 -24.15 -7.12 13.82
CA THR A 3 -23.08 -6.18 13.44
C THR A 3 -22.66 -6.54 12.03
N ASP A 4 -22.99 -5.69 11.07
CA ASP A 4 -22.55 -5.85 9.69
C ASP A 4 -21.02 -5.98 9.63
N PRO A 5 -20.48 -6.95 8.85
CA PRO A 5 -19.04 -7.09 8.63
C PRO A 5 -18.48 -5.83 7.95
N PRO A 6 -17.19 -5.48 8.16
CA PRO A 6 -16.62 -4.26 7.59
C PRO A 6 -16.76 -4.29 6.07
N GLU A 7 -17.46 -3.29 5.55
CA GLU A 7 -17.90 -3.13 4.17
C GLU A 7 -16.91 -3.68 3.14
N THR A 8 -17.29 -4.77 2.49
CA THR A 8 -16.75 -5.13 1.18
C THR A 8 -17.10 -3.99 0.23
N ILE A 9 -16.15 -3.10 -0.01
CA ILE A 9 -16.30 -2.03 -1.01
C ILE A 9 -16.44 -2.72 -2.37
N GLU A 10 -17.64 -2.68 -2.96
CA GLU A 10 -17.84 -2.95 -4.37
C GLU A 10 -17.08 -1.87 -5.15
N VAL A 11 -15.90 -2.21 -5.67
CA VAL A 11 -15.05 -1.25 -6.38
C VAL A 11 -15.53 -1.13 -7.83
N ASP A 12 -16.67 -0.47 -8.02
CA ASP A 12 -17.09 0.19 -9.26
C ASP A 12 -16.58 1.66 -9.30
N GLN A 13 -16.06 2.16 -8.18
CA GLN A 13 -15.46 3.48 -8.06
C GLN A 13 -13.97 3.46 -8.45
N GLU A 14 -13.65 4.03 -9.62
CA GLU A 14 -12.28 4.08 -10.18
C GLU A 14 -11.27 4.85 -9.34
N THR A 15 -11.71 5.75 -8.45
CA THR A 15 -10.82 6.64 -7.69
C THR A 15 -10.86 6.33 -6.19
N VAL A 16 -9.67 6.20 -5.61
CA VAL A 16 -9.47 5.94 -4.18
C VAL A 16 -8.50 6.93 -3.57
N ALA A 17 -8.62 7.15 -2.27
CA ALA A 17 -7.58 7.79 -1.46
C ALA A 17 -7.17 6.87 -0.32
N CYS A 18 -5.88 6.85 0.03
CA CYS A 18 -5.49 6.33 1.34
C CYS A 18 -5.93 7.36 2.38
N ASP A 19 -6.67 6.93 3.41
CA ASP A 19 -7.23 7.82 4.43
C ASP A 19 -6.14 8.28 5.42
N GLY A 20 -5.25 9.16 4.95
CA GLY A 20 -4.30 9.89 5.77
C GLY A 20 -4.81 11.30 5.98
N ASN A 21 -5.46 11.57 7.10
CA ASN A 21 -5.89 12.92 7.43
C ASN A 21 -4.85 13.58 8.36
N GLY A 22 -4.00 14.45 7.80
CA GLY A 22 -3.29 15.49 8.57
C GLY A 22 -2.09 15.07 9.42
N GLY A 23 -1.07 14.45 8.81
CA GLY A 23 0.28 14.34 9.40
C GLY A 23 0.55 13.12 10.29
N ALA A 24 1.69 13.13 10.99
CA ALA A 24 2.34 11.98 11.62
C ALA A 24 1.53 11.22 12.71
N LEU A 25 0.36 11.72 13.11
CA LEU A 25 -0.48 11.13 14.16
C LEU A 25 -1.91 10.77 13.69
N GLY A 26 -2.24 10.98 12.40
CA GLY A 26 -3.61 10.84 11.87
C GLY A 26 -3.88 9.58 11.06
N HIS A 27 -3.39 8.41 11.46
CA HIS A 27 -3.51 7.17 10.65
C HIS A 27 -4.38 6.07 11.30
N PRO A 28 -5.71 6.15 11.23
CA PRO A 28 -6.55 5.10 11.77
C PRO A 28 -6.53 3.82 10.92
N ARG A 29 -6.86 3.82 9.63
CA ARG A 29 -7.14 2.53 8.95
C ARG A 29 -5.93 1.66 8.64
N VAL A 30 -4.86 2.20 8.04
CA VAL A 30 -3.70 1.37 7.66
C VAL A 30 -3.09 0.73 8.89
N TYR A 31 -2.63 1.52 9.87
CA TYR A 31 -1.90 1.00 11.03
C TYR A 31 -2.77 0.18 11.99
N LEU A 32 -4.09 0.34 11.99
CA LEU A 32 -4.99 -0.55 12.75
C LEU A 32 -5.14 -1.93 12.08
N THR A 33 -4.94 -2.02 10.77
CA THR A 33 -5.05 -3.29 10.03
C THR A 33 -3.74 -4.05 9.92
N LEU A 34 -2.61 -3.45 10.26
CA LEU A 34 -1.31 -4.12 10.17
C LEU A 34 -1.10 -5.05 11.38
N ASP A 35 -0.54 -6.23 11.11
CA ASP A 35 0.00 -7.12 12.11
C ASP A 35 1.35 -6.62 12.68
N ALA A 36 1.94 -7.40 13.57
CA ALA A 36 3.22 -7.09 14.20
C ALA A 36 4.39 -6.99 13.21
N ASP A 37 4.25 -7.57 12.02
CA ASP A 37 5.24 -7.53 10.94
C ASP A 37 4.99 -6.38 9.94
N GLY A 38 3.98 -5.54 10.19
CA GLY A 38 3.60 -4.45 9.29
C GLY A 38 2.82 -4.91 8.06
N LYS A 39 2.19 -6.09 8.12
CA LYS A 39 1.48 -6.72 7.00
C LYS A 39 -0.02 -6.77 7.25
N LEU A 40 -0.81 -6.78 6.18
CA LEU A 40 -2.22 -7.19 6.19
C LEU A 40 -2.39 -8.33 5.19
N ASP A 41 -2.91 -9.47 5.65
CA ASP A 41 -3.01 -10.70 4.86
C ASP A 41 -1.69 -11.06 4.16
N GLY A 42 -0.57 -10.85 4.84
CA GLY A 42 0.77 -11.10 4.32
C GLY A 42 1.29 -10.08 3.28
N ILE A 43 0.53 -9.03 2.94
CA ILE A 43 1.03 -7.92 2.13
C ILE A 43 1.59 -6.84 3.03
N LEU A 44 2.87 -6.53 2.85
CA LEU A 44 3.59 -5.52 3.61
C LEU A 44 3.16 -4.11 3.20
N PHE A 45 2.86 -3.26 4.19
CA PHE A 45 2.74 -1.83 3.95
C PHE A 45 4.12 -1.17 4.11
N MET A 46 4.73 -0.75 3.00
CA MET A 46 6.11 -0.27 3.00
C MET A 46 6.21 1.24 3.26
N PRO A 47 7.32 1.74 3.83
CA PRO A 47 7.56 3.18 3.98
C PRO A 47 7.40 3.97 2.68
N GLU A 48 7.81 3.41 1.54
CA GLU A 48 7.66 4.05 0.22
C GLU A 48 6.20 4.27 -0.19
N MET A 49 5.23 3.62 0.48
CA MET A 49 3.81 3.81 0.23
C MET A 49 3.25 5.03 0.96
N VAL A 50 3.89 5.46 2.06
CA VAL A 50 3.43 6.55 2.94
C VAL A 50 3.23 7.87 2.21
N PRO A 51 4.14 8.32 1.30
CA PRO A 51 3.96 9.56 0.55
C PRO A 51 2.71 9.61 -0.34
N PHE A 52 2.12 8.46 -0.65
CA PHE A 52 0.91 8.37 -1.45
C PHE A 52 -0.35 8.44 -0.58
N CYS A 53 -0.23 8.43 0.74
CA CYS A 53 -1.37 8.59 1.63
C CYS A 53 -1.94 10.01 1.63
N GLY A 54 -3.27 10.11 1.70
CA GLY A 54 -4.02 11.36 1.57
C GLY A 54 -4.26 11.83 0.13
N ARG A 55 -3.70 11.16 -0.87
CA ARG A 55 -3.77 11.54 -2.29
C ARG A 55 -4.77 10.66 -3.05
N ARG A 56 -5.22 11.14 -4.21
CA ARG A 56 -6.20 10.44 -5.05
C ARG A 56 -5.54 9.73 -6.22
N PHE A 57 -5.92 8.47 -6.45
CA PHE A 57 -5.42 7.68 -7.57
C PHE A 57 -6.52 6.86 -8.22
N ARG A 58 -6.34 6.62 -9.52
CA ARG A 58 -7.12 5.63 -10.26
C ARG A 58 -6.62 4.21 -9.99
N ILE A 59 -7.56 3.28 -9.88
CA ILE A 59 -7.24 1.85 -9.83
C ILE A 59 -6.87 1.40 -11.23
N TYR A 60 -5.63 0.94 -11.38
CA TYR A 60 -5.14 0.39 -12.64
C TYR A 60 -5.63 -1.03 -12.87
N ARG A 61 -5.59 -1.88 -11.83
CA ARG A 61 -5.93 -3.30 -11.93
C ARG A 61 -6.25 -3.91 -10.57
N ARG A 62 -7.22 -4.83 -10.52
CA ARG A 62 -7.42 -5.73 -9.36
C ARG A 62 -6.51 -6.96 -9.50
N VAL A 63 -5.82 -7.30 -8.42
CA VAL A 63 -4.85 -8.40 -8.40
C VAL A 63 -5.44 -9.53 -7.59
N GLU A 64 -5.71 -10.67 -8.23
CA GLU A 64 -6.17 -11.86 -7.52
C GLU A 64 -5.02 -12.79 -7.11
N LYS A 65 -3.90 -12.72 -7.83
CA LYS A 65 -2.71 -13.55 -7.62
C LYS A 65 -1.44 -12.77 -7.95
N THR A 66 -0.37 -13.02 -7.20
CA THR A 66 0.98 -12.55 -7.50
C THR A 66 2.00 -13.67 -7.41
N CYS A 67 3.12 -13.55 -8.12
CA CYS A 67 4.27 -14.43 -7.93
C CYS A 67 5.22 -13.76 -6.94
N VAL A 68 5.46 -14.41 -5.80
CA VAL A 68 6.46 -13.96 -4.82
C VAL A 68 7.76 -14.67 -5.11
N GLU A 69 8.86 -13.90 -5.14
CA GLU A 69 10.19 -14.41 -5.47
C GLU A 69 10.58 -15.55 -4.52
N GLY A 70 10.83 -16.74 -5.07
CA GLY A 70 11.18 -17.94 -4.29
C GLY A 70 10.03 -18.63 -3.54
N LYS A 71 8.81 -18.06 -3.51
CA LYS A 71 7.64 -18.66 -2.84
C LYS A 71 6.53 -19.09 -3.80
N GLY A 72 6.62 -18.72 -5.08
CA GLY A 72 5.67 -19.13 -6.12
C GLY A 72 4.39 -18.29 -6.15
N LEU A 73 3.32 -18.85 -6.73
CA LEU A 73 2.06 -18.13 -6.94
C LEU A 73 1.24 -18.06 -5.65
N ARG A 74 0.94 -16.86 -5.18
CA ARG A 74 0.14 -16.56 -4.00
C ARG A 74 -1.17 -15.88 -4.39
N ARG A 75 -2.29 -16.26 -3.77
CA ARG A 75 -3.54 -15.51 -3.88
C ARG A 75 -3.45 -14.22 -3.06
N LEU A 76 -3.93 -13.13 -3.65
CA LEU A 76 -4.01 -11.81 -3.02
C LEU A 76 -5.47 -11.36 -3.02
N PRO A 77 -6.30 -11.81 -2.07
CA PRO A 77 -7.65 -11.28 -1.97
C PRO A 77 -7.60 -9.77 -1.71
N ASP A 78 -8.58 -9.04 -2.23
CA ASP A 78 -8.80 -7.62 -1.91
C ASP A 78 -7.56 -6.74 -2.14
N CYS A 79 -6.86 -7.00 -3.25
CA CYS A 79 -5.65 -6.28 -3.63
C CYS A 79 -5.83 -5.57 -4.96
N VAL A 80 -5.30 -4.35 -5.06
CA VAL A 80 -5.30 -3.53 -6.28
C VAL A 80 -3.93 -2.91 -6.55
N LEU A 81 -3.71 -2.54 -7.80
CA LEU A 81 -2.62 -1.69 -8.25
C LEU A 81 -3.21 -0.31 -8.56
N LEU A 82 -2.51 0.73 -8.14
CA LEU A 82 -2.87 2.12 -8.44
C LEU A 82 -2.02 2.62 -9.60
N GLU A 83 -2.62 3.47 -10.44
CA GLU A 83 -1.98 3.96 -11.66
C GLU A 83 -0.73 4.79 -11.35
N GLY A 84 0.35 4.53 -12.08
CA GLY A 84 1.60 5.28 -11.98
C GLY A 84 2.44 5.03 -10.71
N LEU A 85 1.93 4.29 -9.72
CA LEU A 85 2.65 4.08 -8.45
C LEU A 85 3.65 2.92 -8.52
N ARG A 86 4.92 3.23 -8.21
CA ARG A 86 6.02 2.27 -8.15
C ARG A 86 6.95 2.56 -6.98
N CYS A 87 7.59 1.51 -6.48
CA CYS A 87 8.63 1.62 -5.44
C CYS A 87 9.86 2.34 -5.99
N GLY A 88 10.31 3.37 -5.27
CA GLY A 88 11.52 4.12 -5.59
C GLY A 88 12.80 3.55 -4.97
N GLY A 89 12.67 2.61 -4.02
CA GLY A 89 13.78 1.89 -3.40
C GLY A 89 14.53 2.66 -2.31
N GLU A 90 14.03 3.81 -1.87
CA GLU A 90 14.70 4.70 -0.91
C GLU A 90 14.93 4.03 0.44
N HIS A 91 14.03 3.15 0.86
CA HIS A 91 14.16 2.38 2.10
C HIS A 91 14.69 0.96 1.86
N HIS A 92 15.26 0.72 0.68
CA HIS A 92 15.83 -0.56 0.22
C HIS A 92 17.21 -0.37 -0.43
N ASP A 93 18.06 0.49 0.14
CA ASP A 93 19.42 0.76 -0.34
C ASP A 93 19.48 1.22 -1.81
N GLY A 94 18.49 1.99 -2.25
CA GLY A 94 18.41 2.49 -3.62
C GLY A 94 18.03 1.43 -4.65
N CYS A 95 17.29 0.39 -4.25
CA CYS A 95 16.83 -0.67 -5.16
C CYS A 95 16.13 -0.12 -6.42
N GLN A 96 16.63 -0.46 -7.61
CA GLN A 96 16.16 0.09 -8.89
C GLN A 96 15.12 -0.77 -9.61
N ARG A 97 14.53 -1.78 -8.95
CA ARG A 97 13.59 -2.73 -9.58
C ARG A 97 12.28 -2.07 -10.02
N GLY A 98 11.88 -0.96 -9.41
CA GLY A 98 10.66 -0.23 -9.78
C GLY A 98 9.37 -1.06 -9.64
N CYS A 99 9.29 -1.93 -8.63
CA CYS A 99 8.14 -2.82 -8.43
C CYS A 99 6.82 -2.04 -8.27
N LEU A 100 5.73 -2.61 -8.78
CA LEU A 100 4.37 -2.09 -8.51
C LEU A 100 4.01 -2.33 -7.04
N PHE A 101 3.25 -1.41 -6.46
CA PHE A 101 2.72 -1.60 -5.11
C PHE A 101 1.42 -2.39 -5.12
N PHE A 102 1.35 -3.39 -4.25
CA PHE A 102 0.12 -4.06 -3.90
C PHE A 102 -0.58 -3.29 -2.78
N TRP A 103 -1.77 -2.75 -3.08
CA TRP A 103 -2.60 -2.03 -2.11
C TRP A 103 -3.77 -2.90 -1.70
N LYS A 104 -3.91 -3.16 -0.40
CA LYS A 104 -5.12 -3.78 0.15
C LYS A 104 -6.26 -2.75 0.10
N THR A 105 -7.44 -3.16 -0.35
CA THR A 105 -8.62 -2.27 -0.40
C THR A 105 -9.00 -1.73 0.99
N ALA A 106 -8.70 -2.47 2.06
CA ALA A 106 -8.90 -2.03 3.45
C ALA A 106 -8.12 -0.74 3.82
N TRP A 107 -7.03 -0.45 3.11
CA TRP A 107 -6.21 0.77 3.26
C TRP A 107 -6.74 1.97 2.47
N LEU A 108 -7.71 1.72 1.60
CA LEU A 108 -8.24 2.68 0.65
C LEU A 108 -9.66 3.07 1.07
N LYS A 109 -10.03 4.32 0.77
CA LYS A 109 -11.41 4.77 0.79
C LYS A 109 -11.84 5.15 -0.63
N PRO A 110 -13.07 4.83 -1.04
CA PRO A 110 -13.61 5.35 -2.29
C PRO A 110 -13.72 6.88 -2.21
N VAL A 111 -13.47 7.55 -3.33
CA VAL A 111 -13.69 9.00 -3.44
C VAL A 111 -14.49 9.30 -4.71
N ALA A 112 -15.25 10.40 -4.68
CA ALA A 112 -15.94 10.87 -5.87
C ALA A 112 -14.93 11.14 -7.01
N PRO A 113 -15.32 10.92 -8.28
CA PRO A 113 -14.49 11.24 -9.43
C PRO A 113 -14.01 12.70 -9.37
N GLY A 114 -12.76 12.93 -9.74
CA GLY A 114 -12.15 14.25 -9.73
C GLY A 114 -10.83 14.22 -10.48
N PRO A 115 -10.13 15.37 -10.59
CA PRO A 115 -8.83 15.40 -11.21
C PRO A 115 -7.85 14.51 -10.45
N ASP A 116 -7.15 13.66 -11.20
CA ASP A 116 -6.08 12.83 -10.65
C ASP A 116 -4.93 13.71 -10.13
N GLU A 117 -4.31 13.29 -9.04
CA GLU A 117 -3.00 13.82 -8.71
C GLU A 117 -1.93 13.07 -9.51
N PRO A 118 -0.92 13.78 -10.04
CA PRO A 118 0.17 13.12 -10.73
C PRO A 118 0.88 12.17 -9.77
N ALA A 119 1.31 11.00 -10.25
CA ALA A 119 2.10 10.03 -9.50
C ALA A 119 3.53 10.51 -9.23
N THR A 120 3.67 11.76 -8.79
CA THR A 120 4.94 12.38 -8.44
C THR A 120 5.32 11.93 -7.05
N ARG A 121 6.52 11.35 -6.96
CA ARG A 121 7.18 11.02 -5.71
C ARG A 121 7.63 12.32 -5.03
N PRO A 122 7.56 12.45 -3.69
CA PRO A 122 8.26 13.56 -3.04
C PRO A 122 9.76 13.50 -3.33
N ASP A 123 10.39 14.68 -3.43
CA ASP A 123 11.80 14.85 -3.81
C ASP A 123 12.78 14.30 -2.75
N ARG A 124 12.31 14.12 -1.52
CA ARG A 124 13.11 13.63 -0.40
C ARG A 124 12.41 12.47 0.31
N PRO A 125 13.12 11.36 0.61
CA PRO A 125 12.58 10.34 1.48
C PRO A 125 12.48 10.89 2.90
N ASP A 126 11.28 10.89 3.44
CA ASP A 126 11.09 11.04 4.88
C ASP A 126 11.64 9.80 5.61
N PRO A 127 12.09 9.96 6.87
CA PRO A 127 12.44 8.80 7.68
C PRO A 127 11.26 7.83 7.73
N ALA A 128 11.53 6.54 7.53
CA ALA A 128 10.50 5.52 7.66
C ALA A 128 9.85 5.63 9.04
N PRO A 129 8.51 5.64 9.12
CA PRO A 129 7.86 5.61 10.42
C PRO A 129 8.28 4.33 11.17
N PRO A 130 8.51 4.39 12.49
CA PRO A 130 9.17 3.33 13.25
C PRO A 130 8.44 1.97 13.24
N ARG A 131 7.16 1.94 12.83
CA ARG A 131 6.36 0.71 12.71
C ARG A 131 6.52 0.00 11.34
N LEU A 132 7.16 0.63 10.37
CA LEU A 132 7.32 0.10 9.01
C LEU A 132 8.79 -0.22 8.73
N SER A 133 9.32 -1.24 9.41
CA SER A 133 10.68 -1.71 9.10
C SER A 133 10.72 -2.35 7.71
N THR A 134 11.81 -2.13 6.97
CA THR A 134 12.13 -2.81 5.71
C THR A 134 13.31 -3.76 5.84
N THR A 135 13.87 -3.90 7.06
CA THR A 135 15.06 -4.72 7.31
C THR A 135 14.85 -5.69 8.46
N ARG A 136 15.24 -6.95 8.26
CA ARG A 136 15.25 -7.99 9.29
C ARG A 136 16.56 -8.77 9.18
N ASN A 137 17.30 -8.87 10.28
CA ASN A 137 18.59 -9.59 10.33
C ASN A 137 19.59 -9.13 9.24
N GLY A 138 19.65 -7.82 8.96
CA GLY A 138 20.54 -7.25 7.95
C GLY A 138 20.11 -7.49 6.50
N ARG A 139 18.93 -8.07 6.25
CA ARG A 139 18.37 -8.27 4.91
C ARG A 139 17.14 -7.40 4.70
N TYR A 140 17.07 -6.77 3.52
CA TYR A 140 15.89 -6.03 3.08
C TYR A 140 14.76 -6.99 2.69
N TYR A 141 13.54 -6.65 3.09
CA TYR A 141 12.33 -7.36 2.72
C TYR A 141 11.27 -6.40 2.21
N CYS A 142 10.54 -6.82 1.18
CA CYS A 142 9.56 -5.99 0.47
C CYS A 142 8.39 -6.84 -0.02
N GLN A 143 7.38 -6.21 -0.62
CA GLN A 143 6.20 -6.91 -1.17
C GLN A 143 6.51 -7.95 -2.26
N SER A 144 7.70 -7.91 -2.89
CA SER A 144 8.10 -8.88 -3.92
C SER A 144 8.83 -10.10 -3.36
N THR A 145 9.42 -9.99 -2.17
CA THR A 145 10.21 -11.05 -1.52
C THR A 145 9.47 -11.71 -0.36
N GLU A 146 8.41 -11.08 0.15
CA GLU A 146 7.62 -11.55 1.29
C GLU A 146 6.20 -12.00 0.95
#